data_AF-A0A453A8G9-F1
#
_entry.id   AF-A0A453A8G9-F1
#
_cell.length_a   1.000
_cell.length_b   1.000
_cell.length_c   1.000
_cell.angle_alpha   90.00
_cell.angle_beta   90.00
_cell.angle_gamma   90.00
#
_symmetry.space_group_name_H-M   'P 1'
#
loop_
_entity.id
_entity.type
_entity.pdbx_description
1 polymer ?
#
loop_
_entity_poly.entity_id
_entity_poly.type
_entity_poly.pdbx_seq_one_letter_code
_entity_poly.pdbx_strand_id
1 'polypeptide(L)'
;DYGHRVRLATHANYKEFILTAGLEFFPLGGDPKVLAEYMVKNKGFLPSGPSEIPVQRKQMKEIIFSLLPACKDPDPDTGIAFKVDAIIANPPAYGHTHVAEALKVPIHIFFTMPWT
;
A
#
# COMPACT_ATOMS: atom_id res chain seq x y z
N ASP A 1 -13.02 -16.61 10.51
CA ASP A 1 -14.46 -16.48 10.82
C ASP A 1 -15.39 -16.44 9.61
N TYR A 2 -15.04 -15.80 8.48
CA TYR A 2 -15.91 -15.75 7.28
C TYR A 2 -15.36 -16.49 6.04
N GLY A 3 -14.23 -17.20 6.16
CA GLY A 3 -13.64 -18.00 5.06
C GLY A 3 -12.93 -17.18 3.98
N HIS A 4 -12.78 -15.86 4.15
CA HIS A 4 -12.04 -15.03 3.21
C HIS A 4 -10.53 -15.27 3.28
N ARG A 5 -9.89 -15.28 2.11
CA ARG A 5 -8.43 -15.26 1.96
C ARG A 5 -7.97 -13.81 1.90
N VAL A 6 -7.09 -13.41 2.80
CA VAL A 6 -6.67 -12.01 2.97
C VAL A 6 -5.16 -11.89 2.80
N ARG A 7 -4.76 -10.98 1.90
CA ARG A 7 -3.37 -10.55 1.71
C ARG A 7 -3.25 -9.09 2.13
N LEU A 8 -2.30 -8.81 3.00
CA LEU A 8 -1.94 -7.46 3.41
C LEU A 8 -0.74 -6.99 2.61
N ALA A 9 -0.95 -5.96 1.78
CA ALA A 9 0.10 -5.33 1.01
C ALA A 9 0.58 -4.04 1.70
N THR A 10 1.84 -4.01 2.12
CA THR A 10 2.48 -2.85 2.77
C THR A 10 4.01 -2.95 2.64
N HIS A 11 4.75 -2.01 3.23
CA HIS A 11 6.21 -2.01 3.19
C HIS A 11 6.79 -3.29 3.82
N ALA A 12 7.91 -3.76 3.24
CA ALA A 12 8.58 -5.01 3.61
C ALA A 12 8.95 -5.12 5.11
N ASN A 13 9.15 -3.98 5.79
CA ASN A 13 9.43 -3.90 7.22
C ASN A 13 8.36 -4.58 8.09
N TYR A 14 7.12 -4.71 7.61
CA TYR A 14 6.02 -5.31 8.37
C TYR A 14 5.78 -6.79 8.02
N LYS A 15 6.57 -7.39 7.12
CA LYS A 15 6.37 -8.77 6.63
C LYS A 15 6.24 -9.77 7.77
N GLU A 16 7.20 -9.79 8.69
CA GLU A 16 7.22 -10.75 9.79
C GLU A 16 5.99 -10.59 10.69
N PHE A 17 5.66 -9.36 11.06
CA PHE A 17 4.47 -9.05 11.86
C PHE A 17 3.18 -9.59 11.22
N ILE A 18 3.02 -9.44 9.90
CA ILE A 18 1.84 -9.89 9.14
C ILE A 18 1.77 -11.42 9.07
N LEU A 19 2.90 -12.07 8.78
CA LEU A 19 2.97 -13.53 8.70
C LEU A 19 2.72 -14.17 10.08
N THR A 20 3.25 -13.58 11.16
CA THR A 20 2.97 -14.03 12.54
C THR A 20 1.50 -13.89 12.91
N ALA A 21 0.79 -12.89 12.36
CA ALA A 21 -0.65 -12.75 12.51
C ALA A 21 -1.48 -13.74 11.66
N GLY A 22 -0.82 -14.59 10.86
CA GLY A 22 -1.47 -15.59 10.02
C GLY A 22 -2.08 -15.05 8.72
N LEU A 23 -1.63 -13.88 8.26
CA LEU A 23 -2.09 -13.25 7.02
C LEU A 23 -1.08 -13.46 5.88
N GLU A 24 -1.55 -13.42 4.63
CA GLU A 24 -0.64 -13.37 3.47
C GLU A 24 -0.03 -11.97 3.33
N PHE A 25 1.18 -11.91 2.78
CA PHE A 25 1.93 -10.67 2.66
C PHE A 25 2.29 -10.38 1.19
N PHE A 26 2.33 -9.10 0.81
CA PHE A 26 2.98 -8.68 -0.43
C PHE A 26 3.71 -7.35 -0.24
N PRO A 27 4.97 -7.22 -0.68
CA PRO A 27 5.73 -5.99 -0.47
C PRO A 27 5.27 -4.88 -1.41
N LEU A 28 4.84 -3.76 -0.84
CA LEU A 28 4.74 -2.51 -1.58
C LEU A 28 6.10 -1.80 -1.60
N GLY A 29 6.32 -1.01 -2.67
CA GLY A 29 7.50 -0.17 -2.83
C GLY A 29 7.48 1.04 -1.89
N GLY A 30 8.50 1.90 -2.01
CA GLY A 30 8.71 3.04 -1.14
C GLY A 30 9.28 2.66 0.22
N ASP A 31 9.96 3.61 0.85
CA ASP A 31 10.57 3.46 2.16
C ASP A 31 9.70 4.13 3.24
N PRO A 32 9.15 3.36 4.20
CA PRO A 32 8.32 3.90 5.26
C PRO A 32 9.07 4.90 6.15
N LYS A 33 10.39 4.80 6.27
CA LYS A 33 11.20 5.73 7.05
C LYS A 33 11.28 7.09 6.38
N VAL A 34 11.56 7.13 5.07
CA VAL A 34 11.61 8.37 4.29
C VAL A 34 10.25 9.08 4.31
N LEU A 35 9.17 8.32 4.18
CA LEU A 35 7.80 8.84 4.26
C LEU A 35 7.47 9.38 5.65
N ALA A 36 7.82 8.64 6.72
CA ALA A 36 7.59 9.08 8.09
C ALA A 36 8.42 10.33 8.46
N GLU A 37 9.71 10.37 8.10
CA GLU A 37 10.59 11.52 8.31
C GLU A 37 10.02 12.78 7.65
N TYR A 38 9.50 12.65 6.44
CA TYR A 38 8.85 13.75 5.73
C TYR A 38 7.60 14.25 6.45
N MET A 39 6.74 13.35 6.93
CA MET A 39 5.53 13.70 7.67
C MET A 39 5.87 14.43 8.98
N VAL A 40 6.91 13.98 9.69
CA VAL A 40 7.40 14.63 10.92
C VAL A 40 7.94 16.02 10.61
N LYS A 41 8.78 16.14 9.58
CA LYS A 41 9.41 17.41 9.20
C LYS A 41 8.41 18.46 8.73
N ASN A 42 7.38 18.05 7.99
CA ASN A 42 6.38 18.93 7.40
C ASN A 42 5.09 19.05 8.23
N LYS A 43 5.11 18.59 9.50
CA LYS A 43 3.96 18.61 10.43
C LYS A 43 2.67 18.11 9.77
N GLY A 44 2.77 16.97 9.08
CA GLY A 44 1.65 16.32 8.40
C GLY A 44 1.44 16.76 6.95
N PHE A 45 1.28 18.06 6.66
CA PHE A 45 0.84 18.52 5.33
C PHE A 45 1.31 19.92 4.92
N LEU A 46 2.20 20.58 5.69
CA LEU A 46 2.72 21.88 5.26
C LEU A 46 3.45 21.72 3.92
N PRO A 47 3.31 22.70 3.00
CA PRO A 47 3.90 22.59 1.68
C PRO A 47 5.42 22.40 1.81
N SER A 48 5.88 21.25 1.35
CA SER A 48 7.29 20.89 1.31
C SER A 48 8.11 21.94 0.60
N GLY A 49 9.34 22.15 1.09
CA GLY A 49 10.34 22.89 0.33
C GLY A 49 10.53 22.26 -1.06
N PRO A 50 10.76 23.04 -2.14
CA PRO A 50 10.89 22.53 -3.50
C PRO A 50 11.91 21.39 -3.67
N SER A 51 12.92 21.33 -2.80
CA SER A 51 13.97 20.31 -2.79
C SER A 51 13.51 18.90 -2.38
N GLU A 52 12.38 18.76 -1.68
CA GLU A 52 11.90 17.47 -1.17
C GLU A 52 10.92 16.77 -2.12
N ILE A 53 10.32 17.54 -3.03
CA ILE A 53 9.34 17.05 -4.02
C ILE A 53 9.87 15.88 -4.86
N PRO A 54 11.12 15.89 -5.37
CA PRO A 54 11.63 14.78 -6.17
C PRO A 54 11.69 13.47 -5.38
N VAL A 55 12.09 13.54 -4.10
CA VAL A 55 12.18 12.36 -3.22
C VAL A 55 10.78 11.82 -2.97
N GLN A 56 9.81 12.68 -2.63
CA GLN A 56 8.43 12.25 -2.37
C GLN A 56 7.77 11.65 -3.61
N ARG A 57 7.97 12.25 -4.79
CA ARG A 57 7.48 11.68 -6.06
C ARG A 57 8.09 10.31 -6.33
N LYS A 58 9.36 10.10 -6.01
CA LYS A 58 10.00 8.78 -6.13
C LYS A 58 9.34 7.75 -5.20
N GLN A 59 9.18 8.07 -3.91
CA GLN A 59 8.53 7.16 -2.96
C GLN A 59 7.10 6.83 -3.38
N MET A 60 6.34 7.85 -3.78
CA MET A 60 4.97 7.69 -4.26
C MET A 60 4.89 6.80 -5.50
N LYS A 61 5.81 7.00 -6.45
CA LYS A 61 5.90 6.19 -7.66
C LYS A 61 6.12 4.72 -7.31
N GLU A 62 7.07 4.43 -6.42
CA GLU A 62 7.36 3.04 -6.03
C GLU A 62 6.14 2.37 -5.37
N ILE A 63 5.39 3.08 -4.52
CA ILE A 63 4.12 2.57 -3.96
C ILE A 63 3.13 2.29 -5.09
N ILE A 64 2.79 3.30 -5.89
CA ILE A 64 1.75 3.19 -6.93
C ILE A 64 2.02 2.04 -7.90
N PHE A 65 3.26 1.91 -8.38
CA PHE A 65 3.62 0.88 -9.35
C PHE A 65 3.68 -0.53 -8.73
N SER A 66 3.74 -0.66 -7.40
CA SER A 66 3.68 -1.95 -6.70
C SER A 66 2.25 -2.43 -6.38
N LEU A 67 1.24 -1.57 -6.46
CA LEU A 67 -0.15 -1.91 -6.09
C LEU A 67 -0.79 -2.95 -7.02
N LEU A 68 -0.61 -2.81 -8.34
CA LEU A 68 -1.19 -3.76 -9.29
C LEU A 68 -0.59 -5.18 -9.13
N PRO A 69 0.75 -5.35 -9.08
CA PRO A 69 1.37 -6.61 -8.70
C PRO A 69 0.79 -7.20 -7.41
N ALA A 70 0.63 -6.40 -6.36
CA ALA A 70 0.11 -6.90 -5.08
C ALA A 70 -1.27 -7.56 -5.17
N CYS A 71 -2.09 -7.11 -6.13
CA CYS A 71 -3.45 -7.61 -6.33
C CYS A 71 -3.55 -8.85 -7.23
N LYS A 72 -2.55 -9.13 -8.07
CA LYS A 72 -2.65 -10.15 -9.13
C LYS A 72 -1.50 -11.13 -9.20
N ASP A 73 -0.32 -10.74 -8.74
CA ASP A 73 0.87 -11.56 -8.87
C ASP A 73 0.89 -12.62 -7.75
N PRO A 74 1.50 -13.79 -8.00
CA PRO A 74 1.70 -14.78 -6.97
C PRO A 74 2.50 -14.22 -5.79
N ASP A 75 2.34 -14.86 -4.63
CA ASP A 75 3.22 -14.58 -3.49
C ASP A 75 4.70 -14.77 -3.91
N PRO A 76 5.60 -13.78 -3.67
CA PRO A 76 6.97 -13.84 -4.18
C PRO A 76 7.82 -14.98 -3.61
N ASP A 77 7.50 -15.48 -2.40
CA ASP A 77 8.30 -16.51 -1.73
C ASP A 77 7.76 -17.92 -2.00
N THR A 78 6.44 -18.07 -2.04
CA THR A 78 5.74 -19.35 -2.15
C THR A 78 5.24 -19.66 -3.55
N GLY A 79 5.14 -18.65 -4.42
CA GLY A 79 4.58 -18.78 -5.77
C GLY A 79 3.08 -19.07 -5.80
N ILE A 80 2.39 -19.00 -4.66
CA ILE A 80 0.95 -19.25 -4.58
C ILE A 80 0.23 -18.10 -5.29
N ALA A 81 -0.56 -18.44 -6.31
CA ALA A 81 -1.36 -17.49 -7.06
C ALA A 81 -2.34 -16.73 -6.15
N PHE A 82 -2.61 -15.48 -6.49
CA PHE A 82 -3.55 -14.63 -5.75
C PHE A 82 -4.37 -13.80 -6.71
N LYS A 83 -5.66 -13.65 -6.39
CA LYS A 83 -6.59 -12.86 -7.17
C LYS A 83 -7.52 -12.17 -6.18
N VAL A 84 -7.63 -10.85 -6.29
CA VAL A 84 -8.55 -10.06 -5.48
C VAL A 84 -9.97 -10.15 -6.03
N ASP A 85 -10.94 -10.23 -5.12
CA ASP A 85 -12.37 -10.02 -5.41
C ASP A 85 -12.87 -8.68 -4.85
N ALA A 86 -12.09 -8.05 -3.96
CA ALA A 86 -12.33 -6.72 -3.40
C ALA A 86 -11.02 -6.11 -2.90
N ILE A 87 -10.94 -4.78 -2.84
CA ILE A 87 -9.81 -4.04 -2.28
C ILE A 87 -10.28 -3.22 -1.07
N ILE A 88 -9.54 -3.28 0.04
CA ILE A 88 -9.64 -2.32 1.14
C ILE A 88 -8.34 -1.57 1.19
N ALA A 89 -8.39 -0.24 1.12
CA ALA A 89 -7.17 0.57 1.05
C ALA A 89 -7.29 1.85 1.84
N ASN A 90 -6.14 2.35 2.29
CA ASN A 90 -6.04 3.67 2.89
C ASN A 90 -5.70 4.71 1.81
N PRO A 91 -6.19 5.96 1.93
CA PRO A 91 -5.90 7.01 0.97
C PRO A 91 -4.41 7.26 0.68
N PRO A 92 -3.48 7.15 1.65
CA PRO A 92 -2.04 7.34 1.40
C PRO A 92 -1.39 6.33 0.44
N ALA A 93 -2.12 5.33 -0.06
CA ALA A 93 -1.60 4.47 -1.13
C ALA A 93 -1.73 5.10 -2.54
N TYR A 94 -2.59 6.12 -2.72
CA TYR A 94 -2.79 6.95 -3.92
C TYR A 94 -3.14 6.27 -5.26
N GLY A 95 -2.81 5.01 -5.51
CA GLY A 95 -3.08 4.31 -6.78
C GLY A 95 -4.20 3.28 -6.72
N HIS A 96 -4.75 3.01 -5.54
CA HIS A 96 -5.69 1.91 -5.28
C HIS A 96 -6.97 1.98 -6.11
N THR A 97 -7.48 3.18 -6.42
CA THR A 97 -8.72 3.40 -7.16
C THR A 97 -8.55 3.00 -8.61
N HIS A 98 -7.44 3.39 -9.22
CA HIS A 98 -7.07 3.01 -10.58
C HIS A 98 -6.82 1.51 -10.71
N VAL A 99 -6.22 0.88 -9.70
CA VAL A 99 -6.04 -0.58 -9.69
C VAL A 99 -7.38 -1.29 -9.58
N ALA A 100 -8.27 -0.85 -8.69
CA ALA A 100 -9.62 -1.42 -8.57
C ALA A 100 -10.45 -1.28 -9.85
N GLU A 101 -10.38 -0.11 -10.50
CA GLU A 101 -11.02 0.16 -11.80
C GLU A 101 -10.49 -0.80 -12.88
N ALA A 102 -9.15 -0.92 -13.00
CA ALA A 102 -8.52 -1.78 -14.00
C ALA A 102 -8.86 -3.27 -13.79
N LEU A 103 -8.96 -3.72 -12.53
CA LEU A 103 -9.31 -5.09 -12.17
C LEU A 103 -10.82 -5.35 -12.13
N LYS A 104 -11.65 -4.30 -12.23
CA LYS A 104 -13.12 -4.35 -12.15
C LYS A 104 -13.62 -4.99 -10.85
N VAL A 105 -13.01 -4.61 -9.72
CA VAL A 105 -13.38 -5.09 -8.39
C VAL A 105 -13.84 -3.93 -7.50
N PRO A 106 -14.76 -4.16 -6.54
CA PRO A 106 -15.15 -3.15 -5.58
C PRO A 106 -13.96 -2.70 -4.71
N ILE A 107 -13.96 -1.43 -4.34
CA ILE A 107 -12.99 -0.83 -3.41
C ILE A 107 -13.70 -0.15 -2.24
N HIS A 108 -13.19 -0.39 -1.04
CA HIS A 108 -13.58 0.34 0.16
C HIS A 108 -12.37 1.14 0.67
N ILE A 109 -12.55 2.45 0.80
CA ILE A 109 -11.53 3.32 1.37
C ILE A 109 -11.75 3.40 2.88
N PHE A 110 -10.75 3.03 3.65
CA PHE A 110 -10.77 3.05 5.11
C PHE A 110 -9.58 3.83 5.65
N PHE A 111 -9.84 4.77 6.56
CA PHE A 111 -8.78 5.49 7.26
C PHE A 111 -9.21 5.85 8.68
N THR A 112 -8.26 5.82 9.61
CA THR A 112 -8.51 6.08 11.04
C THR A 112 -8.48 7.57 11.39
N MET A 113 -8.15 8.43 10.42
CA MET A 113 -8.17 9.88 10.56
C MET A 113 -9.14 10.49 9.54
N PRO A 114 -9.70 11.69 9.81
CA PRO A 114 -10.51 12.40 8.84
C PRO A 114 -9.78 12.55 7.50
N TRP A 115 -10.46 12.19 6.43
CA TRP A 115 -9.97 12.27 5.07
C TRP A 115 -11.10 12.74 4.15
N THR A 116 -10.82 13.71 3.29
CA THR A 116 -11.75 14.28 2.32
C THR A 116 -11.19 14.18 0.92
#